data_AF-A0A2E0W687-F1
#
_entry.id   AF-A0A2E0W687-F1
#
_cell.length_a   1.000
_cell.length_b   1.000
_cell.length_c   1.000
_cell.angle_alpha   90.00
_cell.angle_beta   90.00
_cell.angle_gamma   90.00
#
_symmetry.space_group_name_H-M   'P 1'
#
loop_
_entity.id
_entity.type
_entity.pdbx_description
1 polymer ?
#
loop_
_entity_poly.entity_id
_entity_poly.type
_entity_poly.pdbx_seq_one_letter_code
_entity_poly.pdbx_strand_id
1 'polypeptide(L)'
;MFSSCKRDELIVDQDASRLPVSDLKVDYAFDMQIGLSWGDADYDGTYYVYMAKNTSDIDSMKFFTWSSEKFVDITVSSYDTEYFFTVSKSMENTISIFSNIVSAKPVNIYKPGSPIFINSQSFNTDSMEIVLSWENRDSDISNAEIYRNESGIFNYETDLLAVNDHYPSTFNDTINLKVNTTYYYSIILYDFGGLKSQPSIPFSNFIMDKPEIIFPLDNQDISPNDTIIYKTNSSLRKHFLNIMLENNDTPNDELITIEHSPNSASEIVKVPIKGLGLSLNKIYRIVLFAGRMNGLQGANNHDQYSNTLINFRIK
;
A
#
# COMPACT_ATOMS: atom_id res chain seq x y z
N MET A 1 78.67 -10.52 35.67
CA MET A 1 78.58 -10.20 34.23
C MET A 1 77.33 -10.88 33.71
N PHE A 2 76.23 -10.13 33.55
CA PHE A 2 75.00 -10.68 32.96
C PHE A 2 75.04 -10.47 31.45
N SER A 3 74.83 -11.56 30.72
CA SER A 3 74.82 -11.60 29.26
C SER A 3 73.51 -11.03 28.71
N SER A 4 73.65 -10.36 27.58
CA SER A 4 72.62 -9.65 26.83
C SER A 4 71.59 -10.60 26.20
N CYS A 5 70.30 -10.34 26.42
CA CYS A 5 69.26 -10.69 25.47
C CYS A 5 68.84 -9.40 24.77
N LYS A 6 69.24 -9.24 23.51
CA LYS A 6 68.58 -8.29 22.59
C LYS A 6 67.16 -8.80 22.39
N ARG A 7 66.20 -8.01 22.83
CA ARG A 7 64.79 -8.13 22.44
C ARG A 7 64.72 -7.55 21.04
N ASP A 8 64.48 -8.39 20.04
CA ASP A 8 64.13 -7.88 18.71
C ASP A 8 62.87 -7.02 18.88
N GLU A 9 63.00 -5.74 18.53
CA GLU A 9 61.84 -4.86 18.35
C GLU A 9 61.05 -5.45 17.18
N LEU A 10 59.94 -6.11 17.52
CA LEU A 10 58.84 -6.28 16.58
C LEU A 10 58.42 -4.86 16.18
N ILE A 11 58.84 -4.43 15.00
CA ILE A 11 58.19 -3.36 14.27
C ILE A 11 56.77 -3.88 14.02
N VAL A 12 55.85 -3.56 14.93
CA VAL A 12 54.43 -3.58 14.61
C VAL A 12 54.29 -2.52 13.55
N ASP A 13 54.16 -2.95 12.30
CA ASP A 13 53.90 -2.09 11.17
C ASP A 13 52.59 -1.35 11.45
N GLN A 14 52.70 -0.11 11.95
CA GLN A 14 51.54 0.75 12.23
C GLN A 14 50.74 1.07 10.96
N ASP A 15 51.23 0.67 9.78
CA ASP A 15 50.57 0.87 8.49
C ASP A 15 49.65 -0.30 8.09
N ALA A 16 49.84 -1.50 8.66
CA ALA A 16 49.00 -2.66 8.34
C ALA A 16 47.53 -2.46 8.76
N SER A 17 47.28 -1.61 9.77
CA SER A 17 45.93 -1.28 10.23
C SER A 17 45.18 -0.38 9.26
N ARG A 18 45.86 0.37 8.37
CA ARG A 18 45.22 1.29 7.40
C ARG A 18 44.86 0.64 6.08
N LEU A 19 45.21 -0.63 5.89
CA LEU A 19 44.97 -1.36 4.64
C LEU A 19 43.48 -1.40 4.28
N PRO A 20 43.15 -1.33 2.99
CA PRO A 20 41.78 -1.43 2.54
C PRO A 20 41.27 -2.87 2.71
N VAL A 21 39.97 -3.06 2.54
CA VAL A 21 39.45 -4.40 2.26
C VAL A 21 40.06 -4.93 0.96
N SER A 22 40.28 -6.24 0.88
CA SER A 22 40.80 -6.91 -0.32
C SER A 22 39.66 -7.33 -1.24
N ASP A 23 39.94 -7.55 -2.53
CA ASP A 23 39.05 -8.22 -3.46
C ASP A 23 37.60 -7.68 -3.52
N LEU A 24 37.40 -6.36 -3.40
CA LEU A 24 36.08 -5.79 -3.66
C LEU A 24 35.68 -6.13 -5.11
N LYS A 25 34.51 -6.74 -5.25
CA LYS A 25 33.95 -7.18 -6.52
C LYS A 25 32.44 -7.03 -6.56
N VAL A 26 31.91 -6.98 -7.78
CA VAL A 26 30.48 -7.09 -8.05
C VAL A 26 30.18 -8.58 -8.25
N ASP A 27 29.32 -9.15 -7.40
CA ASP A 27 28.86 -10.53 -7.55
C ASP A 27 27.71 -10.61 -8.55
N TYR A 28 26.82 -9.62 -8.56
CA TYR A 28 25.73 -9.50 -9.53
C TYR A 28 25.25 -8.05 -9.69
N ALA A 29 24.61 -7.77 -10.83
CA ALA A 29 23.99 -6.48 -11.13
C ALA A 29 22.78 -6.68 -12.07
N PHE A 30 21.61 -6.90 -11.50
CA PHE A 30 20.37 -7.10 -12.25
C PHE A 30 19.16 -6.63 -11.43
N ASP A 31 18.06 -6.35 -12.10
CA ASP A 31 16.75 -6.05 -11.49
C ASP A 31 16.81 -4.95 -10.42
N MET A 32 17.51 -3.85 -10.73
CA MET A 32 17.84 -2.73 -9.84
C MET A 32 18.57 -3.11 -8.55
N GLN A 33 19.15 -4.31 -8.46
CA GLN A 33 19.96 -4.77 -7.34
C GLN A 33 21.42 -4.98 -7.77
N ILE A 34 22.34 -4.59 -6.89
CA ILE A 34 23.79 -4.80 -7.07
C ILE A 34 24.34 -5.43 -5.79
N GLY A 35 24.83 -6.66 -5.92
CA GLY A 35 25.51 -7.38 -4.85
C GLY A 35 27.01 -7.14 -4.89
N LEU A 36 27.57 -6.69 -3.78
CA LEU A 36 29.01 -6.49 -3.62
C LEU A 36 29.55 -7.40 -2.52
N SER A 37 30.75 -7.94 -2.71
CA SER A 37 31.51 -8.61 -1.64
C SER A 37 32.97 -8.22 -1.66
N TRP A 38 33.62 -8.42 -0.52
CA TRP A 38 35.05 -8.15 -0.33
C TRP A 38 35.68 -9.16 0.65
N GLY A 39 36.99 -9.29 0.57
CA GLY A 39 37.80 -10.02 1.54
C GLY A 39 38.32 -9.10 2.64
N ASP A 40 38.35 -9.62 3.87
CA ASP A 40 39.08 -8.98 4.98
C ASP A 40 39.29 -10.00 6.10
N ALA A 41 40.46 -10.65 6.15
CA ALA A 41 40.71 -11.67 7.17
C ALA A 41 40.69 -11.04 8.57
N ASP A 42 39.98 -11.67 9.50
CA ASP A 42 40.01 -11.34 10.94
C ASP A 42 39.51 -9.93 11.34
N TYR A 43 38.63 -9.31 10.54
CA TYR A 43 37.97 -8.05 10.88
C TYR A 43 36.50 -8.25 11.30
N ASP A 44 36.13 -7.70 12.45
CA ASP A 44 34.82 -7.81 13.11
C ASP A 44 34.09 -6.45 13.28
N GLY A 45 34.63 -5.38 12.68
CA GLY A 45 34.07 -4.03 12.76
C GLY A 45 33.07 -3.70 11.64
N THR A 46 32.84 -2.40 11.44
CA THR A 46 31.91 -1.87 10.45
C THR A 46 32.60 -1.54 9.14
N TYR A 47 32.01 -1.93 8.02
CA TYR A 47 32.39 -1.47 6.68
C TYR A 47 31.51 -0.31 6.25
N TYR A 48 32.09 0.67 5.56
CA TYR A 48 31.40 1.80 4.95
C TYR A 48 31.46 1.66 3.43
N VAL A 49 30.30 1.67 2.79
CA VAL A 49 30.16 1.53 1.34
C VAL A 49 29.84 2.89 0.76
N TYR A 50 30.61 3.28 -0.25
CA TYR A 50 30.47 4.54 -0.96
C TYR A 50 30.02 4.28 -2.38
N MET A 51 29.18 5.17 -2.90
CA MET A 51 28.60 5.05 -4.24
C MET A 51 28.61 6.38 -4.98
N ALA A 52 28.94 6.34 -6.28
CA ALA A 52 28.71 7.43 -7.24
C ALA A 52 27.98 6.92 -8.49
N LYS A 53 27.37 7.84 -9.23
CA LYS A 53 26.68 7.58 -10.50
C LYS A 53 27.50 8.17 -11.65
N ASN A 54 27.79 7.37 -12.67
CA ASN A 54 28.47 7.78 -13.91
C ASN A 54 29.87 8.40 -13.72
N THR A 55 30.55 8.14 -12.59
CA THR A 55 31.90 8.62 -12.33
C THR A 55 32.61 7.73 -11.31
N SER A 56 33.90 7.51 -11.53
CA SER A 56 34.81 6.83 -10.59
C SER A 56 35.56 7.81 -9.68
N ASP A 57 35.22 9.09 -9.69
CA ASP A 57 35.86 10.09 -8.85
C ASP A 57 35.47 9.90 -7.38
N ILE A 58 36.45 9.56 -6.53
CA ILE A 58 36.25 9.27 -5.10
C ILE A 58 35.64 10.48 -4.38
N ASP A 59 36.03 11.70 -4.75
CA ASP A 59 35.53 12.92 -4.09
C ASP A 59 34.03 13.16 -4.36
N SER A 60 33.50 12.53 -5.42
CA SER A 60 32.09 12.58 -5.78
C SER A 60 31.26 11.45 -5.14
N MET A 61 31.93 10.42 -4.60
CA MET A 61 31.27 9.27 -3.98
C MET A 61 30.67 9.67 -2.64
N LYS A 62 29.39 9.31 -2.45
CA LYS A 62 28.69 9.56 -1.20
C LYS A 62 28.67 8.30 -0.36
N PHE A 63 28.79 8.48 0.93
CA PHE A 63 28.47 7.42 1.88
C PHE A 63 27.04 6.96 1.63
N PHE A 64 26.89 5.66 1.35
CA PHE A 64 25.63 5.07 0.97
C PHE A 64 25.04 4.25 2.12
N THR A 65 25.80 3.28 2.64
CA THR A 65 25.37 2.41 3.74
C THR A 65 26.58 1.81 4.47
N TRP A 66 26.31 1.16 5.60
CA TRP A 66 27.29 0.36 6.32
C TRP A 66 26.84 -1.09 6.44
N SER A 67 27.81 -2.00 6.59
CA SER A 67 27.56 -3.43 6.81
C SER A 67 28.52 -3.95 7.87
N SER A 68 28.07 -4.89 8.70
CA SER A 68 28.96 -5.73 9.54
C SER A 68 29.38 -7.01 8.82
N GLU A 69 28.78 -7.28 7.65
CA GLU A 69 29.07 -8.43 6.81
C GLU A 69 29.97 -8.02 5.65
N LYS A 70 30.69 -9.00 5.09
CA LYS A 70 31.56 -8.81 3.91
C LYS A 70 30.79 -8.84 2.59
N PHE A 71 29.51 -8.49 2.68
CA PHE A 71 28.56 -8.49 1.61
C PHE A 71 27.56 -7.37 1.84
N VAL A 72 27.08 -6.77 0.75
CA VAL A 72 25.94 -5.86 0.78
C VAL A 72 25.15 -6.03 -0.51
N ASP A 73 23.83 -5.95 -0.38
CA ASP A 73 22.90 -5.85 -1.49
C ASP A 73 22.36 -4.41 -1.55
N ILE A 74 22.44 -3.80 -2.74
CA ILE A 74 22.15 -2.39 -2.97
C ILE A 74 21.07 -2.26 -4.01
N THR A 75 19.91 -1.75 -3.60
CA THR A 75 18.89 -1.27 -4.55
C THR A 75 19.33 0.07 -5.15
N VAL A 76 19.43 0.11 -6.47
CA VAL A 76 19.74 1.32 -7.23
C VAL A 76 18.48 1.93 -7.86
N SER A 77 18.64 2.99 -8.63
CA SER A 77 17.52 3.85 -9.07
C SER A 77 17.27 3.85 -10.58
N SER A 78 18.10 3.17 -11.37
CA SER A 78 18.01 3.21 -12.82
C SER A 78 18.81 2.08 -13.48
N TYR A 79 18.23 1.48 -14.52
CA TYR A 79 18.91 0.54 -15.42
C TYR A 79 19.93 1.23 -16.35
N ASP A 80 19.81 2.54 -16.55
CA ASP A 80 20.65 3.27 -17.50
C ASP A 80 21.88 3.93 -16.88
N THR A 81 22.02 3.84 -15.55
CA THR A 81 23.12 4.44 -14.80
C THR A 81 24.21 3.40 -14.54
N GLU A 82 25.47 3.77 -14.78
CA GLU A 82 26.62 3.01 -14.27
C GLU A 82 26.94 3.48 -12.85
N TYR A 83 27.00 2.55 -11.91
CA TYR A 83 27.26 2.81 -10.50
C TYR A 83 28.69 2.40 -10.16
N PHE A 84 29.40 3.26 -9.43
CA PHE A 84 30.77 3.04 -9.00
C PHE A 84 30.84 2.92 -7.49
N PHE A 85 31.60 1.96 -6.99
CA PHE A 85 31.65 1.60 -5.57
C PHE A 85 33.08 1.49 -5.06
N THR A 86 33.27 1.89 -3.81
CA THR A 86 34.45 1.58 -3.01
C THR A 86 34.04 1.34 -1.56
N VAL A 87 34.87 0.62 -0.82
CA VAL A 87 34.62 0.27 0.58
C VAL A 87 35.79 0.71 1.44
N SER A 88 35.47 1.24 2.62
CA SER A 88 36.43 1.42 3.71
C SER A 88 35.93 0.69 4.96
N LYS A 89 36.78 0.55 5.97
CA LYS A 89 36.42 -0.08 7.24
C LYS A 89 36.72 0.83 8.42
N SER A 90 35.91 0.71 9.47
CA SER A 90 36.09 1.43 10.73
C SER A 90 37.37 1.04 11.45
N MET A 91 38.00 2.00 12.11
CA MET A 91 39.15 1.81 12.98
C MET A 91 38.88 2.54 14.28
N GLU A 92 39.65 2.25 15.33
CA GLU A 92 39.44 2.79 16.67
C GLU A 92 39.10 4.29 16.68
N ASN A 93 39.77 5.09 15.84
CA ASN A 93 39.54 6.54 15.75
C ASN A 93 39.51 7.08 14.30
N THR A 94 39.38 6.22 13.28
CA THR A 94 39.46 6.64 11.88
C THR A 94 38.79 5.62 10.94
N ILE A 95 38.95 5.79 9.62
CA ILE A 95 38.57 4.82 8.60
C ILE A 95 39.81 4.39 7.80
N SER A 96 39.76 3.21 7.19
CA SER A 96 40.81 2.74 6.28
C SER A 96 40.96 3.64 5.06
N ILE A 97 42.04 3.42 4.32
CA ILE A 97 42.04 3.84 2.92
C ILE A 97 40.95 3.09 2.14
N PHE A 98 40.49 3.69 1.05
CA PHE A 98 39.50 3.09 0.15
C PHE A 98 40.07 1.85 -0.55
N SER A 99 39.22 0.85 -0.78
CA SER A 99 39.50 -0.28 -1.66
C SER A 99 39.68 0.13 -3.11
N ASN A 100 39.97 -0.84 -3.98
CA ASN A 100 39.78 -0.66 -5.42
C ASN A 100 38.34 -0.20 -5.72
N ILE A 101 38.18 0.52 -6.83
CA ILE A 101 36.86 0.91 -7.33
C ILE A 101 36.35 -0.20 -8.25
N VAL A 102 35.09 -0.59 -8.05
CA VAL A 102 34.36 -1.46 -8.98
C VAL A 102 33.18 -0.69 -9.55
N SER A 103 32.67 -1.15 -10.69
CA SER A 103 31.48 -0.57 -11.30
C SER A 103 30.54 -1.64 -11.82
N ALA A 104 29.26 -1.27 -11.89
CA ALA A 104 28.22 -2.10 -12.44
C ALA A 104 27.10 -1.24 -13.01
N LYS A 105 26.56 -1.69 -14.15
CA LYS A 105 25.30 -1.21 -14.72
C LYS A 105 24.30 -2.36 -14.64
N PRO A 106 23.20 -2.25 -13.86
CA PRO A 106 22.28 -3.35 -13.70
C PRO A 106 21.52 -3.60 -15.01
N VAL A 107 21.22 -4.88 -15.27
CA VAL A 107 20.42 -5.30 -16.43
C VAL A 107 19.01 -5.69 -15.95
N ASN A 108 17.97 -5.29 -16.68
CA ASN A 108 16.63 -5.79 -16.41
C ASN A 108 16.46 -7.20 -17.00
N ILE A 109 16.19 -8.20 -16.17
CA ILE A 109 16.15 -9.62 -16.56
C ILE A 109 14.83 -10.26 -16.17
N TYR A 110 14.35 -10.02 -14.95
CA TYR A 110 13.16 -10.68 -14.44
C TYR A 110 11.91 -9.82 -14.63
N LYS A 111 10.88 -10.44 -15.20
CA LYS A 111 9.55 -9.84 -15.23
C LYS A 111 9.01 -9.74 -13.79
N PRO A 112 8.26 -8.70 -13.46
CA PRO A 112 7.57 -8.64 -12.19
C PRO A 112 6.65 -9.84 -11.95
N GLY A 113 6.52 -10.24 -10.69
CA GLY A 113 5.46 -11.12 -10.25
C GLY A 113 4.08 -10.48 -10.42
N SER A 114 3.06 -11.30 -10.68
CA SER A 114 1.68 -10.81 -10.73
C SER A 114 1.26 -10.18 -9.40
N PRO A 115 0.34 -9.19 -9.41
CA PRO A 115 -0.27 -8.66 -8.20
C PRO A 115 -0.86 -9.76 -7.30
N ILE A 116 -0.63 -9.64 -6.00
CA ILE A 116 -1.14 -10.53 -4.94
C ILE A 116 -1.91 -9.73 -3.90
N PHE A 117 -2.60 -10.41 -2.96
CA PHE A 117 -3.37 -9.80 -1.87
C PHE A 117 -4.30 -8.67 -2.31
N ILE A 118 -5.04 -8.93 -3.39
CA ILE A 118 -5.90 -7.93 -4.02
C ILE A 118 -7.15 -7.73 -3.17
N ASN A 119 -7.43 -6.49 -2.81
CA ASN A 119 -8.66 -6.07 -2.16
C ASN A 119 -9.42 -5.11 -3.05
N SER A 120 -10.74 -5.10 -2.90
CA SER A 120 -11.59 -4.11 -3.55
C SER A 120 -12.69 -3.65 -2.63
N GLN A 121 -12.93 -2.35 -2.56
CA GLN A 121 -14.01 -1.78 -1.78
C GLN A 121 -14.85 -0.89 -2.68
N SER A 122 -16.16 -1.11 -2.71
CA SER A 122 -17.07 -0.29 -3.53
C SER A 122 -17.90 0.60 -2.63
N PHE A 123 -18.05 1.86 -3.00
CA PHE A 123 -18.81 2.85 -2.26
C PHE A 123 -19.89 3.47 -3.16
N ASN A 124 -21.08 3.63 -2.61
CA ASN A 124 -22.14 4.45 -3.16
C ASN A 124 -22.69 5.35 -2.05
N THR A 125 -21.88 6.34 -1.66
CA THR A 125 -22.18 7.32 -0.63
C THR A 125 -22.42 8.67 -1.30
N ASP A 126 -21.54 9.65 -1.17
CA ASP A 126 -21.68 10.93 -1.87
C ASP A 126 -21.32 10.83 -3.36
N SER A 127 -20.41 9.91 -3.68
CA SER A 127 -20.05 9.53 -5.05
C SER A 127 -19.91 8.01 -5.17
N MET A 128 -19.96 7.50 -6.40
CA MET A 128 -19.69 6.09 -6.67
C MET A 128 -18.21 5.90 -6.93
N GLU A 129 -17.59 4.98 -6.21
CA GLU A 129 -16.19 4.64 -6.39
C GLU A 129 -15.92 3.16 -6.11
N ILE A 130 -14.90 2.60 -6.76
CA ILE A 130 -14.33 1.30 -6.43
C ILE A 130 -12.84 1.49 -6.17
N VAL A 131 -12.45 1.33 -4.92
CA VAL A 131 -11.06 1.38 -4.47
C VAL A 131 -10.46 -0.01 -4.59
N LEU A 132 -9.38 -0.12 -5.35
CA LEU A 132 -8.58 -1.32 -5.52
C LEU A 132 -7.30 -1.17 -4.72
N SER A 133 -6.83 -2.24 -4.08
CA SER A 133 -5.48 -2.32 -3.56
C SER A 133 -4.88 -3.70 -3.83
N TRP A 134 -3.57 -3.76 -3.92
CA TRP A 134 -2.82 -4.99 -4.18
C TRP A 134 -1.44 -4.93 -3.53
N GLU A 135 -0.68 -6.01 -3.63
CA GLU A 135 0.72 -6.08 -3.24
C GLU A 135 1.55 -6.73 -4.34
N ASN A 136 2.85 -6.51 -4.30
CA ASN A 136 3.85 -7.16 -5.14
C ASN A 136 5.17 -7.26 -4.34
N ARG A 137 6.03 -8.22 -4.68
CA ARG A 137 7.29 -8.51 -3.96
C ARG A 137 8.54 -7.92 -4.61
N ASP A 138 8.40 -7.39 -5.82
CA ASP A 138 9.50 -6.80 -6.58
C ASP A 138 9.68 -5.34 -6.15
N SER A 139 10.94 -4.93 -6.07
CA SER A 139 11.33 -3.60 -5.59
C SER A 139 11.33 -2.53 -6.68
N ASP A 140 11.19 -2.93 -7.95
CA ASP A 140 11.45 -2.11 -9.13
C ASP A 140 10.21 -1.90 -10.01
N ILE A 141 9.01 -2.01 -9.42
CA ILE A 141 7.76 -1.69 -10.10
C ILE A 141 7.70 -0.19 -10.44
N SER A 142 7.46 0.11 -11.71
CA SER A 142 7.28 1.47 -12.22
C SER A 142 5.83 1.90 -12.22
N ASN A 143 4.94 1.08 -12.77
CA ASN A 143 3.53 1.40 -12.95
C ASN A 143 2.65 0.15 -13.00
N ALA A 144 1.33 0.38 -13.01
CA ALA A 144 0.34 -0.66 -13.20
C ALA A 144 -0.67 -0.25 -14.28
N GLU A 145 -1.01 -1.17 -15.17
CA GLU A 145 -2.17 -1.03 -16.05
C GLU A 145 -3.38 -1.71 -15.41
N ILE A 146 -4.47 -0.95 -15.28
CA ILE A 146 -5.73 -1.40 -14.72
C ILE A 146 -6.71 -1.59 -15.87
N TYR A 147 -7.24 -2.81 -15.97
CA TYR A 147 -8.23 -3.19 -16.94
C TYR A 147 -9.58 -3.38 -16.27
N ARG A 148 -10.67 -3.00 -16.96
CA ARG A 148 -12.03 -3.14 -16.43
C ARG A 148 -13.03 -3.50 -17.52
N ASN A 149 -13.91 -4.45 -17.22
CA ASN A 149 -15.12 -4.70 -18.02
C ASN A 149 -16.27 -5.28 -17.18
N GLU A 150 -17.43 -5.50 -17.82
CA GLU A 150 -18.63 -6.06 -17.16
C GLU A 150 -18.79 -7.58 -17.37
N SER A 151 -17.87 -8.23 -18.12
CA SER A 151 -18.00 -9.65 -18.50
C SER A 151 -17.08 -10.60 -17.73
N GLY A 152 -15.97 -10.10 -17.19
CA GLY A 152 -14.91 -10.90 -16.56
C GLY A 152 -13.92 -11.55 -17.53
N ILE A 153 -14.14 -11.42 -18.84
CA ILE A 153 -13.23 -11.92 -19.88
C ILE A 153 -12.51 -10.73 -20.50
N PHE A 154 -11.21 -10.62 -20.29
CA PHE A 154 -10.43 -9.43 -20.66
C PHE A 154 -9.89 -9.48 -22.09
N ASN A 155 -10.06 -8.37 -22.80
CA ASN A 155 -9.26 -8.01 -23.96
C ASN A 155 -8.31 -6.87 -23.59
N TYR A 156 -7.03 -7.19 -23.40
CA TYR A 156 -6.00 -6.24 -22.96
C TYR A 156 -5.63 -5.17 -23.98
N GLU A 157 -6.24 -5.15 -25.18
CA GLU A 157 -6.09 -4.06 -26.15
C GLU A 157 -7.19 -3.00 -26.03
N THR A 158 -8.35 -3.35 -25.47
CA THR A 158 -9.55 -2.49 -25.46
C THR A 158 -10.11 -2.19 -24.08
N ASP A 159 -9.82 -3.04 -23.10
CA ASP A 159 -10.40 -2.94 -21.76
C ASP A 159 -9.53 -2.12 -20.81
N LEU A 160 -8.48 -1.47 -21.32
CA LEU A 160 -7.61 -0.59 -20.52
C LEU A 160 -8.45 0.55 -19.96
N LEU A 161 -8.53 0.62 -18.63
CA LEU A 161 -9.21 1.69 -17.93
C LEU A 161 -8.27 2.85 -17.65
N ALA A 162 -7.08 2.54 -17.11
CA ALA A 162 -6.12 3.53 -16.67
C ALA A 162 -4.70 2.93 -16.58
N VAL A 163 -3.71 3.81 -16.66
CA VAL A 163 -2.34 3.53 -16.24
C VAL A 163 -2.11 4.29 -14.93
N ASN A 164 -1.71 3.57 -13.89
CA ASN A 164 -1.31 4.16 -12.62
C ASN A 164 0.21 4.34 -12.62
N ASP A 165 0.63 5.53 -13.06
CA ASP A 165 2.04 5.90 -13.32
C ASP A 165 2.90 6.04 -12.05
N HIS A 166 2.31 5.82 -10.88
CA HIS A 166 3.01 5.86 -9.61
C HIS A 166 2.64 4.62 -8.82
N TYR A 167 3.66 3.93 -8.31
CA TYR A 167 3.45 2.95 -7.24
C TYR A 167 3.13 3.74 -5.96
N PRO A 168 1.82 3.91 -5.68
CA PRO A 168 1.24 3.07 -4.65
C PRO A 168 0.45 1.91 -5.24
N SER A 169 0.37 0.83 -4.47
CA SER A 169 -0.39 -0.38 -4.77
C SER A 169 -1.91 -0.18 -4.61
N THR A 170 -2.43 0.97 -5.04
CA THR A 170 -3.84 1.37 -4.92
C THR A 170 -4.34 2.13 -6.15
N PHE A 171 -5.62 2.00 -6.46
CA PHE A 171 -6.29 2.73 -7.54
C PHE A 171 -7.73 3.05 -7.15
N ASN A 172 -8.20 4.26 -7.47
CA ASN A 172 -9.59 4.66 -7.21
C ASN A 172 -10.36 4.83 -8.53
N ASP A 173 -11.22 3.87 -8.84
CA ASP A 173 -12.08 3.93 -10.02
C ASP A 173 -13.35 4.75 -9.72
N THR A 174 -13.56 5.82 -10.47
CA THR A 174 -14.75 6.68 -10.42
C THR A 174 -15.43 6.83 -11.79
N ILE A 175 -14.97 6.08 -12.80
CA ILE A 175 -15.24 6.39 -14.21
C ILE A 175 -16.50 5.67 -14.69
N ASN A 176 -17.57 6.42 -14.95
CA ASN A 176 -18.83 5.92 -15.56
C ASN A 176 -19.46 4.73 -14.81
N LEU A 177 -19.29 4.71 -13.49
CA LEU A 177 -19.84 3.69 -12.62
C LEU A 177 -21.37 3.76 -12.56
N LYS A 178 -21.98 2.60 -12.34
CA LYS A 178 -23.44 2.43 -12.27
C LYS A 178 -23.80 1.53 -11.11
N VAL A 179 -24.88 1.88 -10.42
CA VAL A 179 -25.48 1.01 -9.41
C VAL A 179 -25.96 -0.30 -10.03
N ASN A 180 -26.03 -1.32 -9.20
CA ASN A 180 -26.44 -2.67 -9.56
C ASN A 180 -25.65 -3.29 -10.72
N THR A 181 -24.38 -2.89 -10.87
CA THR A 181 -23.48 -3.37 -11.92
C THR A 181 -22.23 -4.00 -11.30
N THR A 182 -21.87 -5.19 -11.76
CA THR A 182 -20.62 -5.86 -11.40
C THR A 182 -19.54 -5.44 -12.37
N TYR A 183 -18.45 -4.90 -11.83
CA TYR A 183 -17.24 -4.59 -12.60
C TYR A 183 -16.17 -5.61 -12.25
N TYR A 184 -15.58 -6.20 -13.29
CA TYR A 184 -14.42 -7.06 -13.20
C TYR A 184 -13.17 -6.24 -13.47
N TYR A 185 -12.11 -6.55 -12.74
CA TYR A 185 -10.79 -5.92 -12.86
C TYR A 185 -9.69 -6.96 -13.06
N SER A 186 -8.65 -6.54 -13.79
CA SER A 186 -7.39 -7.26 -13.92
C SER A 186 -6.25 -6.23 -13.96
N ILE A 187 -5.13 -6.56 -13.32
CA ILE A 187 -4.00 -5.64 -13.18
C ILE A 187 -2.75 -6.28 -13.77
N ILE A 188 -1.99 -5.51 -14.57
CA ILE A 188 -0.67 -5.89 -15.08
C ILE A 188 0.35 -4.89 -14.54
N LEU A 189 1.45 -5.38 -13.96
CA LEU A 189 2.53 -4.54 -13.45
C LEU A 189 3.66 -4.42 -14.46
N TYR A 190 4.32 -3.28 -14.43
CA TYR A 190 5.51 -2.99 -15.21
C TYR A 190 6.66 -2.67 -14.27
N ASP A 191 7.86 -3.19 -14.55
CA ASP A 191 9.08 -2.71 -13.90
C ASP A 191 9.62 -1.42 -14.55
N PHE A 192 10.67 -0.84 -13.98
CA PHE A 192 11.37 0.32 -14.54
C PHE A 192 12.16 0.01 -15.82
N GLY A 193 12.34 -1.26 -16.20
CA GLY A 193 12.97 -1.66 -17.45
C GLY A 193 11.95 -2.07 -18.54
N GLY A 194 10.66 -1.88 -18.29
CA GLY A 194 9.56 -2.10 -19.24
C GLY A 194 9.06 -3.53 -19.39
N LEU A 195 9.49 -4.50 -18.57
CA LEU A 195 8.91 -5.84 -18.62
C LEU A 195 7.58 -5.89 -17.86
N LYS A 196 6.68 -6.75 -18.35
CA LYS A 196 5.31 -6.90 -17.83
C LYS A 196 5.15 -8.17 -17.01
N SER A 197 4.41 -8.09 -15.92
CA SER A 197 3.94 -9.26 -15.17
C SER A 197 2.95 -10.09 -16.00
N GLN A 198 2.62 -11.29 -15.51
CA GLN A 198 1.34 -11.89 -15.91
C GLN A 198 0.18 -11.06 -15.33
N PRO A 199 -0.99 -11.04 -15.96
CA PRO A 199 -2.16 -10.39 -15.38
C PRO A 199 -2.53 -11.01 -14.04
N SER A 200 -3.10 -10.21 -13.14
CA SER A 200 -3.74 -10.73 -11.94
C SER A 200 -4.89 -11.67 -12.31
N ILE A 201 -5.21 -12.60 -11.40
CA ILE A 201 -6.46 -13.34 -11.49
C ILE A 201 -7.61 -12.31 -11.51
N PRO A 202 -8.56 -12.39 -12.46
CA PRO A 202 -9.72 -11.51 -12.48
C PRO A 202 -10.46 -11.51 -11.15
N PHE A 203 -10.78 -10.32 -10.67
CA PHE A 203 -11.58 -10.12 -9.47
C PHE A 203 -12.68 -9.11 -9.78
N SER A 204 -13.71 -9.06 -8.95
CA SER A 204 -14.86 -8.20 -9.23
C SER A 204 -15.38 -7.52 -7.99
N ASN A 205 -15.97 -6.35 -8.17
CA ASN A 205 -16.81 -5.75 -7.16
C ASN A 205 -18.11 -5.23 -7.77
N PHE A 206 -19.09 -4.99 -6.91
CA PHE A 206 -20.44 -4.63 -7.29
C PHE A 206 -20.85 -3.34 -6.60
N ILE A 207 -21.31 -2.36 -7.36
CA ILE A 207 -21.79 -1.11 -6.77
C ILE A 207 -23.25 -1.30 -6.40
N MET A 208 -23.52 -1.24 -5.11
CA MET A 208 -24.89 -1.32 -4.61
C MET A 208 -25.64 -0.05 -4.94
N ASP A 209 -26.96 -0.16 -5.11
CA ASP A 209 -27.84 0.99 -4.94
C ASP A 209 -27.79 1.50 -3.49
N LYS A 210 -28.55 2.55 -3.17
CA LYS A 210 -28.66 3.07 -1.81
C LYS A 210 -29.91 2.53 -1.13
N PRO A 211 -29.88 2.27 0.18
CA PRO A 211 -31.10 2.05 0.94
C PRO A 211 -31.93 3.35 0.97
N GLU A 212 -33.25 3.26 1.01
CA GLU A 212 -34.13 4.42 0.86
C GLU A 212 -34.81 4.75 2.18
N ILE A 213 -34.71 6.00 2.65
CA ILE A 213 -35.52 6.48 3.77
C ILE A 213 -36.83 7.01 3.19
N ILE A 214 -37.94 6.34 3.52
CA ILE A 214 -39.29 6.72 3.07
C ILE A 214 -39.87 7.80 3.99
N PHE A 215 -39.56 7.70 5.29
CA PHE A 215 -39.98 8.67 6.30
C PHE A 215 -38.98 8.68 7.46
N PRO A 216 -38.62 9.85 8.01
CA PRO A 216 -39.02 11.20 7.59
C PRO A 216 -38.45 11.59 6.22
N LEU A 217 -39.01 12.63 5.61
CA LEU A 217 -38.37 13.32 4.49
C LEU A 217 -37.27 14.26 5.01
N ASP A 218 -36.33 14.61 4.15
CA ASP A 218 -35.24 15.52 4.53
C ASP A 218 -35.78 16.89 4.98
N ASN A 219 -35.26 17.35 6.13
CA ASN A 219 -35.66 18.55 6.87
C ASN A 219 -37.13 18.57 7.33
N GLN A 220 -37.77 17.41 7.44
CA GLN A 220 -39.14 17.32 7.94
C GLN A 220 -39.22 17.46 9.46
N ASP A 221 -40.24 18.18 9.95
CA ASP A 221 -40.66 18.13 11.35
C ASP A 221 -41.58 16.92 11.57
N ILE A 222 -41.30 16.09 12.58
CA ILE A 222 -42.06 14.87 12.89
C ILE A 222 -42.41 14.77 14.38
N SER A 223 -43.43 13.98 14.70
CA SER A 223 -43.89 13.75 16.07
C SER A 223 -43.04 12.69 16.79
N PRO A 224 -42.86 12.77 18.13
CA PRO A 224 -42.30 11.68 18.94
C PRO A 224 -43.01 10.32 18.80
N ASN A 225 -44.27 10.32 18.33
CA ASN A 225 -45.05 9.11 18.10
C ASN A 225 -44.93 8.56 16.67
N ASP A 226 -44.21 9.25 15.78
CA ASP A 226 -44.02 8.78 14.42
C ASP A 226 -43.05 7.59 14.37
N THR A 227 -42.95 6.99 13.20
CA THR A 227 -42.14 5.81 12.93
C THR A 227 -41.23 6.11 11.76
N ILE A 228 -39.93 5.92 11.93
CA ILE A 228 -38.98 5.96 10.82
C ILE A 228 -39.26 4.75 9.94
N ILE A 229 -39.46 5.00 8.65
CA ILE A 229 -39.71 3.98 7.65
C ILE A 229 -38.59 4.03 6.63
N TYR A 230 -37.94 2.90 6.43
CA TYR A 230 -36.95 2.78 5.37
C TYR A 230 -37.13 1.47 4.61
N LYS A 231 -36.66 1.47 3.38
CA LYS A 231 -36.63 0.34 2.49
C LYS A 231 -35.20 -0.13 2.35
N THR A 232 -34.97 -1.41 2.64
CA THR A 232 -33.67 -2.04 2.39
C THR A 232 -33.44 -2.21 0.89
N ASN A 233 -32.18 -2.29 0.51
CA ASN A 233 -31.73 -2.43 -0.86
C ASN A 233 -30.79 -3.64 -1.00
N SER A 234 -30.78 -4.23 -2.21
CA SER A 234 -29.98 -5.38 -2.60
C SER A 234 -30.07 -6.64 -1.70
N SER A 235 -29.61 -7.79 -2.19
CA SER A 235 -29.70 -9.11 -1.53
C SER A 235 -28.70 -9.34 -0.36
N LEU A 236 -28.26 -8.29 0.32
CA LEU A 236 -27.30 -8.38 1.42
C LEU A 236 -27.93 -8.61 2.80
N ARG A 237 -27.09 -9.04 3.75
CA ARG A 237 -27.49 -9.62 5.03
C ARG A 237 -27.59 -8.62 6.19
N LYS A 238 -27.11 -7.38 6.07
CA LYS A 238 -27.07 -6.40 7.18
C LYS A 238 -27.22 -4.94 6.72
N HIS A 239 -28.09 -4.22 7.41
CA HIS A 239 -28.34 -2.78 7.32
C HIS A 239 -28.21 -2.18 8.72
N PHE A 240 -27.68 -0.96 8.79
CA PHE A 240 -27.49 -0.23 10.04
C PHE A 240 -28.15 1.14 9.91
N LEU A 241 -29.11 1.42 10.79
CA LEU A 241 -29.73 2.73 10.91
C LEU A 241 -29.10 3.46 12.10
N ASN A 242 -28.29 4.47 11.81
CA ASN A 242 -27.64 5.29 12.84
C ASN A 242 -28.35 6.64 12.94
N ILE A 243 -28.71 7.04 14.16
CA ILE A 243 -29.37 8.32 14.45
C ILE A 243 -28.44 9.15 15.34
N MET A 244 -28.11 10.35 14.88
CA MET A 244 -27.16 11.26 15.53
C MET A 244 -27.77 12.67 15.67
N LEU A 245 -27.32 13.47 16.64
CA LEU A 245 -27.66 14.90 16.68
C LEU A 245 -26.92 15.63 15.55
N GLU A 246 -27.57 16.57 14.86
CA GLU A 246 -26.99 17.28 13.70
C GLU A 246 -25.68 18.02 14.03
N ASN A 247 -25.54 18.53 15.26
CA ASN A 247 -24.37 19.27 15.74
C ASN A 247 -23.21 18.38 16.21
N ASN A 248 -23.31 17.06 16.08
CA ASN A 248 -22.20 16.14 16.35
C ASN A 248 -21.45 15.88 15.05
N ASP A 249 -20.27 16.49 14.90
CA ASP A 249 -19.37 16.30 13.75
C ASP A 249 -18.55 14.99 13.86
N THR A 250 -18.63 14.29 14.99
CA THR A 250 -17.89 13.06 15.29
C THR A 250 -18.80 11.82 15.20
N PRO A 251 -18.48 10.83 14.33
CA PRO A 251 -19.20 9.54 14.26
C PRO A 251 -19.19 8.72 15.55
N ASN A 252 -18.41 9.11 16.56
CA ASN A 252 -18.29 8.40 17.84
C ASN A 252 -19.31 8.88 18.90
N ASP A 253 -20.06 9.94 18.62
CA ASP A 253 -21.15 10.43 19.48
C ASP A 253 -22.53 10.00 18.91
N GLU A 254 -22.61 8.73 18.50
CA GLU A 254 -23.85 8.10 18.04
C GLU A 254 -24.85 8.04 19.19
N LEU A 255 -26.08 8.52 18.97
CA LEU A 255 -27.11 8.42 20.00
C LEU A 255 -27.73 7.02 20.00
N ILE A 256 -27.92 6.43 18.81
CA ILE A 256 -28.62 5.16 18.61
C ILE A 256 -28.14 4.50 17.31
N THR A 257 -27.83 3.20 17.40
CA THR A 257 -27.53 2.33 16.26
C THR A 257 -28.48 1.13 16.29
N ILE A 258 -29.20 0.92 15.18
CA ILE A 258 -30.15 -0.19 15.01
C ILE A 258 -29.66 -1.06 13.87
N GLU A 259 -29.24 -2.29 14.20
CA GLU A 259 -28.90 -3.31 13.22
C GLU A 259 -30.17 -4.05 12.76
N HIS A 260 -30.35 -4.14 11.44
CA HIS A 260 -31.39 -4.93 10.81
C HIS A 260 -30.76 -5.92 9.83
N SER A 261 -31.12 -7.19 9.93
CA SER A 261 -30.71 -8.22 8.98
C SER A 261 -31.92 -8.60 8.13
N PRO A 262 -32.07 -8.07 6.90
CA PRO A 262 -33.28 -8.28 6.12
C PRO A 262 -33.45 -9.72 5.66
N ASN A 263 -34.71 -10.16 5.60
CA ASN A 263 -35.08 -11.50 5.15
C ASN A 263 -35.27 -11.60 3.63
N SER A 264 -35.23 -10.47 2.93
CA SER A 264 -35.38 -10.37 1.47
C SER A 264 -34.63 -9.16 0.92
N ALA A 265 -34.38 -9.13 -0.39
CA ALA A 265 -33.61 -8.08 -1.05
C ALA A 265 -34.27 -6.67 -1.04
N SER A 266 -35.53 -6.57 -0.62
CA SER A 266 -36.27 -5.30 -0.53
C SER A 266 -37.38 -5.43 0.53
N GLU A 267 -37.04 -5.13 1.77
CA GLU A 267 -37.94 -5.16 2.93
C GLU A 267 -38.24 -3.73 3.40
N ILE A 268 -39.47 -3.49 3.84
CA ILE A 268 -39.85 -2.23 4.50
C ILE A 268 -39.67 -2.42 6.00
N VAL A 269 -38.75 -1.65 6.59
CA VAL A 269 -38.46 -1.66 8.02
C VAL A 269 -39.10 -0.45 8.67
N LYS A 270 -39.64 -0.67 9.87
CA LYS A 270 -40.35 0.32 10.66
C LYS A 270 -39.73 0.41 12.04
N VAL A 271 -39.21 1.59 12.38
CA VAL A 271 -38.56 1.86 13.67
C VAL A 271 -39.37 2.94 14.40
N PRO A 272 -40.12 2.59 15.47
CA PRO A 272 -40.84 3.57 16.26
C PRO A 272 -39.87 4.59 16.89
N ILE A 273 -40.18 5.89 16.80
CA ILE A 273 -39.39 6.94 17.48
C ILE A 273 -39.60 6.89 18.99
N LYS A 274 -40.81 6.49 19.40
CA LYS A 274 -41.14 6.31 20.80
C LYS A 274 -40.21 5.28 21.44
N GLY A 275 -39.54 5.68 22.51
CA GLY A 275 -38.59 4.83 23.25
C GLY A 275 -37.13 5.00 22.82
N LEU A 276 -36.86 5.77 21.78
CA LEU A 276 -35.49 6.09 21.33
C LEU A 276 -34.79 7.17 22.18
N GLY A 277 -35.50 7.86 23.08
CA GLY A 277 -34.89 8.89 23.95
C GLY A 277 -34.53 10.20 23.24
N LEU A 278 -35.12 10.45 22.06
CA LEU A 278 -34.92 11.68 21.30
C LEU A 278 -35.68 12.86 21.94
N SER A 279 -35.07 14.06 21.91
CA SER A 279 -35.56 15.28 22.54
C SER A 279 -36.30 16.18 21.56
N LEU A 280 -37.34 16.87 22.06
CA LEU A 280 -38.11 17.86 21.30
C LEU A 280 -37.24 19.03 20.84
N ASN A 281 -37.59 19.61 19.70
CA ASN A 281 -36.95 20.76 19.06
C ASN A 281 -35.46 20.59 18.75
N LYS A 282 -34.98 19.35 18.64
CA LYS A 282 -33.64 19.01 18.19
C LYS A 282 -33.68 18.49 16.75
N ILE A 283 -32.63 18.80 16.00
CA ILE A 283 -32.41 18.27 14.65
C ILE A 283 -31.50 17.05 14.76
N TYR A 284 -31.94 15.98 14.12
CA TYR A 284 -31.26 14.69 14.07
C TYR A 284 -30.89 14.39 12.63
N ARG A 285 -29.74 13.74 12.46
CA ARG A 285 -29.29 13.15 11.20
C ARG A 285 -29.51 11.65 11.24
N ILE A 286 -30.13 11.11 10.20
CA ILE A 286 -30.16 9.67 9.96
C ILE A 286 -29.08 9.34 8.95
N VAL A 287 -28.25 8.35 9.27
CA VAL A 287 -27.37 7.68 8.33
C VAL A 287 -27.85 6.24 8.21
N LEU A 288 -28.46 5.91 7.08
CA LEU A 288 -28.86 4.54 6.77
C LEU A 288 -27.77 3.91 5.92
N PHE A 289 -27.08 2.92 6.48
CA PHE A 289 -25.95 2.25 5.88
C PHE A 289 -26.30 0.81 5.51
N ALA A 290 -25.84 0.36 4.35
CA ALA A 290 -25.89 -1.04 3.95
C ALA A 290 -24.48 -1.49 3.58
N GLY A 291 -24.09 -2.68 4.04
CA GLY A 291 -22.79 -3.21 3.68
C GLY A 291 -22.62 -4.71 3.86
N ARG A 292 -21.63 -5.24 3.15
CA ARG A 292 -21.13 -6.60 3.31
C ARG A 292 -19.71 -6.51 3.84
N MET A 293 -19.50 -7.00 5.06
CA MET A 293 -18.15 -7.23 5.59
C MET A 293 -17.83 -8.70 5.42
N ASN A 294 -16.94 -9.04 4.49
CA ASN A 294 -16.40 -10.40 4.42
C ASN A 294 -15.27 -10.48 5.46
N GLY A 295 -15.62 -10.64 6.74
CA GLY A 295 -14.66 -10.67 7.82
C GLY A 295 -13.83 -11.95 7.85
N LEU A 296 -12.66 -11.94 7.21
CA LEU A 296 -11.51 -12.78 7.58
C LEU A 296 -10.22 -11.98 7.35
N GLN A 297 -9.54 -11.56 8.43
CA GLN A 297 -8.19 -11.00 8.32
C GLN A 297 -7.27 -12.03 7.64
N GLY A 298 -6.67 -11.64 6.51
CA GLY A 298 -5.70 -12.44 5.77
C GLY A 298 -6.20 -13.06 4.44
N ALA A 299 -7.44 -12.81 4.03
CA ALA A 299 -7.95 -13.15 2.70
C ALA A 299 -8.37 -11.89 1.93
N ASN A 300 -8.41 -11.97 0.59
CA ASN A 300 -8.89 -10.89 -0.28
C ASN A 300 -10.25 -10.36 0.21
N ASN A 301 -10.30 -9.10 0.64
CA ASN A 301 -11.50 -8.46 1.14
C ASN A 301 -12.20 -7.71 0.01
N HIS A 302 -13.45 -8.10 -0.21
CA HIS A 302 -14.35 -7.49 -1.19
C HIS A 302 -15.55 -6.92 -0.45
N ASP A 303 -15.39 -5.70 0.07
CA ASP A 303 -16.42 -5.03 0.86
C ASP A 303 -17.24 -4.08 -0.04
N GLN A 304 -18.49 -3.89 0.34
CA GLN A 304 -19.41 -2.98 -0.32
C GLN A 304 -20.08 -2.08 0.71
N TYR A 305 -20.21 -0.80 0.38
CA TYR A 305 -20.79 0.22 1.24
C TYR A 305 -21.72 1.14 0.45
N SER A 306 -22.88 1.44 1.02
CA SER A 306 -23.79 2.46 0.49
C SER A 306 -24.49 3.14 1.64
N ASN A 307 -24.82 4.43 1.48
CA ASN A 307 -25.58 5.14 2.49
C ASN A 307 -26.61 6.12 1.91
N THR A 308 -27.59 6.43 2.75
CA THR A 308 -28.52 7.55 2.57
C THR A 308 -28.52 8.40 3.82
N LEU A 309 -28.44 9.71 3.63
CA LEU A 309 -28.46 10.70 4.71
C LEU A 309 -29.65 11.63 4.58
N ILE A 310 -30.32 11.89 5.70
CA ILE A 310 -31.33 12.95 5.81
C ILE A 310 -31.26 13.60 7.20
N ASN A 311 -31.79 14.82 7.31
CA ASN A 311 -32.03 15.47 8.58
C ASN A 311 -33.53 15.51 8.90
N PHE A 312 -33.90 15.51 10.19
CA PHE A 312 -35.27 15.71 10.63
C PHE A 312 -35.31 16.39 12.00
N ARG A 313 -36.43 17.03 12.36
CA ARG A 313 -36.62 17.63 13.67
C ARG A 313 -37.80 16.99 14.39
N ILE A 314 -37.66 16.75 15.69
CA ILE A 314 -38.81 16.31 16.50
C ILE A 314 -39.57 17.53 17.03
N LYS A 315 -40.88 17.59 16.78
CA LYS A 315 -41.82 18.60 17.29
C LYS A 315 -42.93 18.00 18.14
#